data_AF-A0A938D5Y2-F1
#
_entry.id   AF-A0A938D5Y2-F1
#
_cell.length_a   1.000
_cell.length_b   1.000
_cell.length_c   1.000
_cell.angle_alpha   90.00
_cell.angle_beta   90.00
_cell.angle_gamma   90.00
#
_symmetry.space_group_name_H-M   'P 1'
#
loop_
_entity.id
_entity.type
_entity.pdbx_description
1 polymer ?
#
loop_
_entity_poly.entity_id
_entity_poly.type
_entity_poly.pdbx_seq_one_letter_code
_entity_poly.pdbx_strand_id
1 'polypeptide(L)'
;MDNNGLLARIRRSEGASGLAIISPSAIYVILLLAAPLATVLLFSVLTSERGQIVLDFSLANYETVFSHPVYKAIMLRSLTVSMLVTLATVLLAYPLAYYISFHVPAHRKSMWLFLVTLPFWTSYIIRVSLWRVILGYNGVIDSALMDLGLIGEPLNILSNGVASIVITLAHAYAPFAILPIFVALEKVDRSLLEAGQDLGESKLR
;
A
#
# COMPACT_ATOMS: atom_id res chain seq x y z
N MET A 1 14.82 -53.12 4.02
CA MET A 1 13.66 -52.25 4.34
C MET A 1 14.01 -50.86 3.87
N ASP A 2 13.41 -50.48 2.74
CA ASP A 2 13.99 -49.59 1.74
C ASP A 2 13.41 -48.16 1.87
N ASN A 3 13.90 -47.37 2.83
CA ASN A 3 13.46 -45.97 3.01
C ASN A 3 14.06 -45.01 1.95
N ASN A 4 14.95 -45.51 1.09
CA ASN A 4 15.60 -44.74 0.03
C ASN A 4 14.74 -44.55 -1.22
N GLY A 5 13.70 -45.37 -1.42
CA GLY A 5 12.88 -45.35 -2.64
C GLY A 5 11.91 -44.17 -2.75
N LEU A 6 11.36 -43.69 -1.62
CA LEU A 6 10.43 -42.55 -1.58
C LEU A 6 11.16 -41.22 -1.81
N LEU A 7 12.29 -41.02 -1.14
CA LEU A 7 13.12 -39.82 -1.33
C LEU A 7 13.74 -39.76 -2.73
N ALA A 8 14.10 -40.91 -3.32
CA ALA A 8 14.60 -40.96 -4.69
C ALA A 8 13.53 -40.63 -5.77
N ARG A 9 12.24 -40.84 -5.47
CA ARG A 9 11.13 -40.47 -6.38
C ARG A 9 10.77 -38.99 -6.32
N ILE A 10 10.78 -38.38 -5.13
CA ILE A 10 10.63 -36.91 -4.97
C ILE A 10 11.74 -36.17 -5.75
N ARG A 11 12.92 -36.78 -5.86
CA ARG A 11 14.10 -36.23 -6.53
C ARG A 11 14.07 -36.28 -8.08
N ARG A 12 13.08 -36.93 -8.71
CA ARG A 12 12.98 -37.02 -10.19
C ARG A 12 12.16 -35.91 -10.86
N SER A 13 11.43 -35.11 -10.08
CA SER A 13 10.67 -33.96 -10.56
C SER A 13 11.23 -32.71 -9.88
N GLU A 14 11.79 -31.79 -10.66
CA GLU A 14 12.30 -30.51 -10.16
C GLU A 14 11.25 -29.76 -9.33
N GLY A 15 9.97 -29.88 -9.71
CA GLY A 15 8.84 -29.32 -8.96
C GLY A 15 8.62 -29.96 -7.60
N ALA A 16 8.71 -31.29 -7.48
CA ALA A 16 8.54 -32.00 -6.20
C ALA A 16 9.71 -31.71 -5.24
N SER A 17 10.93 -31.59 -5.77
CA SER A 17 12.11 -31.17 -5.00
C SER A 17 11.99 -29.71 -4.54
N GLY A 18 11.50 -28.81 -5.40
CA GLY A 18 11.25 -27.41 -5.04
C GLY A 18 10.20 -27.25 -3.95
N LEU A 19 9.09 -27.98 -4.06
CA LEU A 19 8.04 -28.00 -3.03
C LEU A 19 8.55 -28.54 -1.69
N ALA A 20 9.37 -29.58 -1.68
CA ALA A 20 9.91 -30.16 -0.45
C ALA A 20 10.87 -29.19 0.30
N ILE A 21 11.56 -28.31 -0.43
CA ILE A 21 12.45 -27.29 0.17
C ILE A 21 11.63 -26.13 0.76
N ILE A 22 10.54 -25.73 0.10
CA ILE A 22 9.67 -24.63 0.54
C ILE A 22 8.69 -25.09 1.63
N SER A 23 8.34 -26.38 1.67
CA SER A 23 7.28 -26.88 2.55
C SER A 23 7.49 -26.59 4.05
N PRO A 24 8.70 -26.70 4.65
CA PRO A 24 8.84 -26.47 6.10
C PRO A 24 8.56 -25.01 6.49
N SER A 25 9.07 -24.05 5.72
CA SER A 25 8.83 -22.63 5.97
C SER A 25 7.40 -22.22 5.63
N ALA A 26 6.83 -22.75 4.54
CA ALA A 26 5.44 -22.51 4.17
C ALA A 26 4.46 -23.07 5.21
N ILE A 27 4.65 -24.30 5.67
CA ILE A 27 3.82 -24.93 6.71
C ILE A 27 3.88 -24.11 8.00
N TYR A 28 5.08 -23.71 8.42
CA TYR A 28 5.24 -22.87 9.61
C TYR A 28 4.45 -21.56 9.51
N VAL A 29 4.60 -20.82 8.39
CA VAL A 29 3.90 -19.56 8.16
C VAL A 29 2.38 -19.76 8.10
N ILE A 30 1.92 -20.80 7.40
CA ILE A 30 0.49 -21.12 7.28
C ILE A 30 -0.10 -21.45 8.64
N LEU A 31 0.52 -22.31 9.44
CA LEU A 31 0.01 -22.67 10.77
C LEU A 31 -0.01 -21.46 11.71
N LEU A 32 1.04 -20.62 11.65
CA LEU A 32 1.13 -19.41 12.45
C LEU A 32 0.02 -18.40 12.11
N LEU A 33 -0.28 -18.22 10.81
CA LEU A 33 -1.37 -17.34 10.33
C LEU A 33 -2.75 -17.96 10.51
N ALA A 34 -2.87 -19.29 10.45
CA ALA A 34 -4.13 -19.99 10.59
C ALA A 34 -4.75 -19.78 11.97
N ALA A 35 -3.94 -19.73 13.04
CA ALA A 35 -4.44 -19.52 14.40
C ALA A 35 -5.24 -18.21 14.58
N PRO A 36 -4.70 -17.00 14.29
CA PRO A 36 -5.46 -15.76 14.42
C PRO A 36 -6.58 -15.61 13.39
N LEU A 37 -6.44 -16.21 12.19
CA LEU A 37 -7.54 -16.22 11.22
C LEU A 37 -8.69 -17.10 11.67
N ALA A 38 -8.39 -18.27 12.23
CA ALA A 38 -9.39 -19.17 12.80
C ALA A 38 -10.12 -18.50 13.97
N THR A 39 -9.43 -17.78 14.86
CA THR A 39 -10.11 -17.07 15.96
C THR A 39 -11.03 -15.96 15.45
N VAL A 40 -10.65 -15.21 14.43
CA VAL A 40 -11.52 -14.20 13.79
C VAL A 40 -12.75 -14.86 13.15
N LEU A 41 -12.57 -15.98 12.45
CA LEU A 41 -13.68 -16.73 11.83
C LEU A 41 -14.61 -17.37 12.85
N LEU A 42 -14.08 -17.85 13.97
CA LEU A 42 -14.89 -18.34 15.08
C LEU A 42 -15.69 -17.18 15.70
N PHE A 43 -15.04 -16.07 16.04
CA PHE A 43 -15.72 -14.92 16.63
C PHE A 43 -16.69 -14.21 15.68
N SER A 44 -16.56 -14.38 14.36
CA SER A 44 -17.54 -13.82 13.42
C SER A 44 -18.89 -14.55 13.47
N VAL A 45 -18.92 -15.83 13.85
CA VAL A 45 -20.15 -16.64 13.96
C VAL A 45 -20.64 -16.81 15.39
N LEU A 46 -19.78 -16.58 16.40
CA LEU A 46 -20.18 -16.65 17.79
C LEU A 46 -20.94 -15.39 18.21
N THR A 47 -21.96 -15.57 19.06
CA THR A 47 -22.73 -14.45 19.64
C THR A 47 -22.15 -14.01 20.98
N SER A 48 -22.33 -12.73 21.29
CA SER A 48 -21.97 -12.17 22.59
C SER A 48 -23.22 -11.71 23.31
N GLU A 49 -23.61 -12.41 24.37
CA GLU A 49 -24.66 -11.97 25.27
C GLU A 49 -24.05 -11.31 26.51
N ARG A 50 -24.41 -10.06 26.81
CA ARG A 50 -24.00 -9.35 28.03
C ARG A 50 -22.47 -9.34 28.28
N GLY A 51 -21.68 -9.30 27.22
CA GLY A 51 -20.21 -9.27 27.28
C GLY A 51 -19.54 -10.62 27.51
N GLN A 52 -20.29 -11.73 27.49
CA GLN A 52 -19.74 -13.08 27.46
C GLN A 52 -19.93 -13.69 26.07
N ILE A 53 -18.86 -14.25 25.52
CA ILE A 53 -18.90 -15.01 24.27
C ILE A 53 -19.56 -16.35 24.59
N VAL A 54 -20.74 -16.58 24.02
CA VAL A 54 -21.46 -17.85 24.16
C VAL A 54 -21.19 -18.68 22.90
N LEU A 55 -21.06 -20.00 23.05
CA LEU A 55 -20.88 -20.94 21.93
C LEU A 55 -22.22 -21.18 21.20
N ASP A 56 -22.83 -20.11 20.74
CA ASP A 56 -24.03 -20.15 19.89
C ASP A 56 -23.67 -19.65 18.49
N PHE A 57 -23.89 -20.52 17.49
CA PHE A 57 -23.52 -20.25 16.10
C PHE A 57 -24.64 -19.48 15.42
N SER A 58 -24.36 -18.22 15.05
CA SER A 58 -25.34 -17.34 14.42
C SER A 58 -24.73 -16.46 13.34
N LEU A 59 -25.53 -16.13 12.32
CA LEU A 59 -25.18 -15.16 11.30
C LEU A 59 -25.60 -13.72 11.66
N ALA A 60 -26.11 -13.50 12.88
CA ALA A 60 -26.58 -12.19 13.34
C ALA A 60 -25.51 -11.08 13.26
N ASN A 61 -24.24 -11.42 13.46
CA ASN A 61 -23.13 -10.46 13.32
C ASN A 61 -23.02 -9.93 11.87
N TYR A 62 -23.23 -10.79 10.87
CA TYR A 62 -23.21 -10.37 9.46
C TYR A 62 -24.41 -9.49 9.13
N GLU A 63 -25.60 -9.87 9.59
CA GLU A 63 -26.80 -9.03 9.43
C GLU A 63 -26.59 -7.66 10.05
N THR A 64 -25.98 -7.59 11.24
CA THR A 64 -25.64 -6.34 11.94
C THR A 64 -24.72 -5.46 11.07
N VAL A 65 -23.68 -6.03 10.47
CA VAL A 65 -22.75 -5.31 9.59
C VAL A 65 -23.45 -4.69 8.37
N PHE A 66 -24.40 -5.39 7.76
CA PHE A 66 -25.09 -4.89 6.56
C PHE A 66 -26.30 -3.99 6.85
N SER A 67 -26.97 -4.19 7.98
CA SER A 67 -28.17 -3.44 8.37
C SER A 67 -27.86 -2.14 9.10
N HIS A 68 -26.82 -2.11 9.93
CA HIS A 68 -26.55 -0.95 10.77
C HIS A 68 -25.85 0.16 9.98
N PRO A 69 -26.36 1.40 10.04
CA PRO A 69 -25.86 2.50 9.22
C PRO A 69 -24.40 2.88 9.56
N VAL A 70 -23.97 2.67 10.81
CA VAL A 70 -22.61 2.99 11.27
C VAL A 70 -21.56 2.15 10.54
N TYR A 71 -21.76 0.82 10.45
CA TYR A 71 -20.81 -0.05 9.75
C TYR A 71 -20.76 0.27 8.25
N LYS A 72 -21.92 0.48 7.63
CA LYS A 72 -22.00 0.88 6.23
C LYS A 72 -21.28 2.21 5.96
N ALA A 73 -21.45 3.20 6.83
CA ALA A 73 -20.77 4.49 6.74
C ALA A 73 -19.25 4.36 6.89
N ILE A 74 -18.78 3.56 7.86
CA ILE A 74 -17.34 3.32 8.07
C ILE A 74 -16.74 2.57 6.88
N MET A 75 -17.41 1.53 6.35
CA MET A 75 -16.93 0.78 5.19
C MET A 75 -16.83 1.67 3.95
N LEU A 76 -17.87 2.45 3.65
CA LEU A 76 -17.85 3.38 2.51
C LEU A 76 -16.79 4.47 2.67
N ARG A 77 -16.63 5.01 3.88
CA ARG A 77 -15.58 6.00 4.16
C ARG A 77 -14.19 5.40 3.96
N SER A 78 -13.93 4.20 4.49
CA SER A 78 -12.65 3.50 4.32
C SER A 78 -12.36 3.22 2.85
N LEU A 79 -13.35 2.75 2.08
CA LEU A 79 -13.22 2.50 0.65
C LEU A 79 -12.89 3.80 -0.09
N THR A 80 -13.64 4.88 0.17
CA THR A 80 -13.43 6.20 -0.45
C THR A 80 -12.04 6.74 -0.13
N VAL A 81 -11.63 6.70 1.15
CA VAL A 81 -10.29 7.15 1.57
C VAL A 81 -9.20 6.32 0.91
N SER A 82 -9.32 4.99 0.89
CA SER A 82 -8.32 4.12 0.28
C SER A 82 -8.18 4.35 -1.23
N MET A 83 -9.30 4.61 -1.91
CA MET A 83 -9.33 4.94 -3.34
C MET A 83 -8.68 6.30 -3.61
N LEU A 84 -8.99 7.32 -2.80
CA LEU A 84 -8.38 8.65 -2.91
C LEU A 84 -6.88 8.61 -2.62
N VAL A 85 -6.45 7.87 -1.59
CA VAL A 85 -5.02 7.66 -1.30
C VAL A 85 -4.34 6.98 -2.48
N THR A 86 -4.90 5.88 -2.98
CA THR A 86 -4.32 5.14 -4.11
C THR A 86 -4.19 6.03 -5.34
N LEU A 87 -5.25 6.78 -5.68
CA LEU A 87 -5.25 7.69 -6.81
C LEU A 87 -4.20 8.79 -6.63
N ALA A 88 -4.17 9.48 -5.48
CA ALA A 88 -3.19 10.52 -5.19
C ALA A 88 -1.76 9.98 -5.23
N THR A 89 -1.50 8.81 -4.64
CA THR A 89 -0.18 8.17 -4.65
C THR A 89 0.25 7.84 -6.06
N VAL A 90 -0.60 7.20 -6.88
CA VAL A 90 -0.23 6.79 -8.25
C VAL A 90 -0.05 8.02 -9.14
N LEU A 91 -0.94 9.01 -9.05
CA LEU A 91 -0.85 10.25 -9.83
C LEU A 91 0.43 11.04 -9.54
N LEU A 92 0.93 11.01 -8.30
CA LEU A 92 2.18 11.68 -7.93
C LEU A 92 3.42 10.80 -8.19
N ALA A 93 3.31 9.49 -7.98
CA ALA A 93 4.39 8.53 -8.16
C ALA A 93 4.74 8.34 -9.64
N TYR A 94 3.75 8.29 -10.52
CA TYR A 94 3.96 7.99 -11.93
C TYR A 94 4.83 9.03 -12.64
N PRO A 95 4.55 10.36 -12.57
CA PRO A 95 5.40 11.37 -13.19
C PRO A 95 6.84 11.34 -12.68
N LEU A 96 7.02 11.09 -11.38
CA LEU A 96 8.34 11.00 -10.78
C LEU A 96 9.09 9.74 -11.27
N ALA A 97 8.45 8.59 -11.27
CA ALA A 97 9.01 7.35 -11.80
C ALA A 97 9.34 7.46 -13.30
N TYR A 98 8.45 8.09 -14.08
CA TYR A 98 8.65 8.39 -15.49
C TYR A 98 9.87 9.29 -15.71
N TYR A 99 9.98 10.37 -14.95
CA TYR A 99 11.14 11.25 -15.02
C TYR A 99 12.45 10.50 -14.68
N ILE A 100 12.45 9.69 -13.62
CA ILE A 100 13.62 8.90 -13.23
C ILE A 100 13.97 7.85 -14.31
N SER A 101 12.99 7.23 -14.97
CA SER A 101 13.24 6.20 -15.98
C SER A 101 13.79 6.81 -17.29
N PHE A 102 13.14 7.85 -17.81
CA PHE A 102 13.43 8.36 -19.16
C PHE A 102 14.43 9.52 -19.18
N HIS A 103 14.45 10.37 -18.17
CA HIS A 103 15.23 11.63 -18.19
C HIS A 103 16.49 11.58 -17.34
N VAL A 104 16.51 10.77 -16.28
CA VAL A 104 17.69 10.68 -15.40
C VAL A 104 18.75 9.77 -16.05
N PRO A 105 20.02 10.22 -16.15
CA PRO A 105 21.12 9.37 -16.64
C PRO A 105 21.30 8.11 -15.80
N ALA A 106 21.65 6.99 -16.44
CA ALA A 106 21.75 5.67 -15.79
C ALA A 106 22.58 5.69 -14.49
N HIS A 107 23.72 6.39 -14.48
CA HIS A 107 24.60 6.51 -13.31
C HIS A 107 23.98 7.27 -12.12
N ARG A 108 22.94 8.09 -12.34
CA ARG A 108 22.23 8.84 -11.29
C ARG A 108 20.95 8.17 -10.82
N LYS A 109 20.37 7.23 -11.56
CA LYS A 109 19.08 6.61 -11.20
C LYS A 109 19.08 6.05 -9.78
N SER A 110 20.15 5.34 -9.39
CA SER A 110 20.28 4.80 -8.03
C SER A 110 20.25 5.89 -6.94
N MET A 111 20.84 7.06 -7.19
CA MET A 111 20.83 8.19 -6.26
C MET A 111 19.41 8.77 -6.13
N TRP A 112 18.68 8.93 -7.23
CA TRP A 112 17.30 9.41 -7.20
C TRP A 112 16.37 8.44 -6.45
N LEU A 113 16.49 7.14 -6.72
CA LEU A 113 15.72 6.13 -5.99
C LEU A 113 16.08 6.10 -4.51
N PHE A 114 17.36 6.27 -4.16
CA PHE A 114 17.78 6.43 -2.77
C PHE A 114 17.09 7.61 -2.09
N LEU A 115 17.09 8.81 -2.72
CA LEU A 115 16.41 10.00 -2.20
C LEU A 115 14.90 9.79 -2.01
N VAL A 116 14.25 9.08 -2.94
CA VAL A 116 12.82 8.73 -2.83
C VAL A 116 12.58 7.81 -1.62
N THR A 117 13.47 6.85 -1.38
CA THR A 117 13.33 5.93 -0.25
C THR A 117 13.73 6.54 1.08
N LEU A 118 14.54 7.60 1.13
CA LEU A 118 15.01 8.25 2.37
C LEU A 118 13.92 8.45 3.45
N PRO A 119 12.74 9.03 3.15
CA PRO A 119 11.68 9.16 4.15
C PRO A 119 11.19 7.82 4.71
N PHE A 120 11.26 6.73 3.93
CA PHE A 120 10.84 5.40 4.37
C PHE A 120 11.68 4.86 5.55
N TRP A 121 12.98 5.19 5.62
CA TRP A 121 13.91 4.74 6.67
C TRP A 121 13.61 5.35 8.04
N THR A 122 12.76 6.38 8.11
CA THR A 122 12.31 6.97 9.38
C THR A 122 11.17 6.17 10.00
N SER A 123 10.88 6.39 11.29
CA SER A 123 9.72 5.76 11.95
C SER A 123 8.41 6.27 11.37
N TYR A 124 7.49 5.36 11.06
CA TYR A 124 6.15 5.69 10.57
C TYR A 124 5.40 6.62 11.54
N ILE A 125 5.49 6.36 12.84
CA ILE A 125 4.83 7.18 13.88
C ILE A 125 5.39 8.61 13.86
N ILE A 126 6.70 8.76 13.72
CA ILE A 126 7.35 10.07 13.64
C ILE A 126 6.85 10.82 12.40
N ARG A 127 6.81 10.18 11.23
CA ARG A 127 6.31 10.82 10.00
C ARG A 127 4.87 11.31 10.13
N VAL A 128 3.98 10.47 10.67
CA VAL A 128 2.57 10.85 10.88
C VAL A 128 2.45 12.01 11.88
N SER A 129 3.28 12.00 12.94
CA SER A 129 3.30 13.08 13.93
C SER A 129 3.81 14.40 13.34
N LEU A 130 4.78 14.36 12.43
CA LEU A 130 5.26 15.55 11.71
C LEU A 130 4.20 16.12 10.77
N TRP A 131 3.44 15.27 10.08
CA TRP A 131 2.32 15.74 9.25
C TRP A 131 1.24 16.46 10.06
N ARG A 132 1.04 16.11 11.34
CA ARG A 132 0.18 16.87 12.25
C ARG A 132 0.68 18.30 12.49
N VAL A 133 2.00 18.48 12.59
CA VAL A 133 2.63 19.82 12.75
C VAL A 133 2.54 20.61 11.43
N ILE A 134 2.72 19.94 10.29
CA ILE A 134 2.70 20.58 8.97
C ILE A 134 1.28 21.02 8.57
N LEU A 135 0.28 20.16 8.78
CA LEU A 135 -1.12 20.39 8.36
C LEU A 135 -2.00 21.01 9.45
N GLY A 136 -1.48 21.10 10.68
CA GLY A 136 -2.19 21.67 11.82
C GLY A 136 -2.52 23.14 11.63
N TYR A 137 -3.41 23.66 12.48
CA TYR A 137 -3.78 25.07 12.48
C TYR A 137 -2.56 25.96 12.78
N ASN A 138 -2.30 26.96 11.94
CA ASN A 138 -1.05 27.75 11.96
C ASN A 138 0.21 26.86 11.85
N GLY A 139 0.08 25.72 11.16
CA GLY A 139 1.18 24.82 10.85
C GLY A 139 2.07 25.38 9.75
N VAL A 140 3.08 24.61 9.36
CA VAL A 140 4.09 25.02 8.37
C VAL A 140 3.44 25.49 7.06
N ILE A 141 2.41 24.78 6.58
CA ILE A 141 1.73 25.14 5.33
C ILE A 141 0.92 26.43 5.47
N ASP A 142 0.13 26.55 6.55
CA ASP A 142 -0.70 27.73 6.79
C ASP A 142 0.19 28.99 6.92
N SER A 143 1.23 28.93 7.75
CA SER A 143 2.16 30.05 7.93
C SER A 143 2.87 30.43 6.63
N ALA A 144 3.40 29.45 5.87
CA ALA A 144 4.08 29.74 4.61
C ALA A 144 3.17 30.39 3.56
N LEU A 145 1.91 29.93 3.45
CA LEU A 145 0.95 30.49 2.51
C LEU A 145 0.46 31.88 2.93
N MET A 146 0.28 32.11 4.23
CA MET A 146 -0.05 33.42 4.79
C MET A 146 1.09 34.43 4.60
N ASP A 147 2.33 34.03 4.86
CA ASP A 147 3.52 34.88 4.70
C ASP A 147 3.73 35.29 3.23
N LEU A 148 3.36 34.40 2.29
CA LEU A 148 3.35 34.70 0.86
C LEU A 148 2.16 35.56 0.41
N GLY A 149 1.22 35.87 1.31
CA GLY A 149 0.01 36.63 1.00
C GLY A 149 -1.00 35.90 0.12
N LEU A 150 -0.89 34.56 0.00
CA LEU A 150 -1.77 33.74 -0.83
C LEU A 150 -3.12 33.44 -0.16
N ILE A 151 -3.16 33.42 1.17
CA ILE A 151 -4.37 33.16 1.97
C ILE A 151 -4.46 34.18 3.13
N GLY A 152 -5.69 34.56 3.49
CA GLY A 152 -5.96 35.47 4.62
C GLY A 152 -6.28 34.76 5.94
N GLU A 153 -6.59 33.46 5.89
CA GLU A 153 -6.92 32.63 7.05
C GLU A 153 -6.34 31.21 6.89
N PRO A 154 -6.05 30.50 8.01
CA PRO A 154 -5.50 29.15 7.98
C PRO A 154 -6.43 28.15 7.26
N LEU A 155 -5.86 27.27 6.42
CA LEU A 155 -6.62 26.29 5.63
C LEU A 155 -7.23 25.19 6.49
N ASN A 156 -6.74 25.01 7.72
CA ASN A 156 -7.24 24.04 8.70
C ASN A 156 -7.33 22.61 8.13
N ILE A 157 -6.36 22.21 7.30
CA ILE A 157 -6.36 20.94 6.56
C ILE A 157 -6.42 19.75 7.52
N LEU A 158 -5.78 19.83 8.69
CA LEU A 158 -5.82 18.78 9.70
C LEU A 158 -7.25 18.47 10.19
N SER A 159 -8.11 19.50 10.31
CA SER A 159 -9.52 19.29 10.69
C SER A 159 -10.31 18.58 9.59
N ASN A 160 -9.92 18.75 8.33
CA ASN A 160 -10.42 17.95 7.21
C ASN A 160 -9.79 16.56 7.28
N GLY A 161 -10.39 15.70 8.11
CA GLY A 161 -9.86 14.37 8.40
C GLY A 161 -9.62 13.51 7.15
N VAL A 162 -10.38 13.68 6.07
CA VAL A 162 -10.14 12.92 4.83
C VAL A 162 -8.92 13.45 4.08
N ALA A 163 -8.83 14.77 3.86
CA ALA A 163 -7.71 15.37 3.15
C ALA A 163 -6.37 15.13 3.86
N SER A 164 -6.34 15.30 5.19
CA SER A 164 -5.13 15.07 5.98
C SER A 164 -4.66 13.62 5.96
N ILE A 165 -5.60 12.66 6.02
CA ILE A 165 -5.29 11.24 5.85
C ILE A 165 -4.73 10.97 4.45
N VAL A 166 -5.36 11.51 3.40
CA VAL A 166 -4.93 11.31 2.01
C VAL A 166 -3.51 11.83 1.80
N ILE A 167 -3.20 13.05 2.23
CA ILE A 167 -1.85 13.65 2.09
C ILE A 167 -0.81 12.82 2.85
N THR A 168 -1.10 12.50 4.11
CA THR A 168 -0.17 11.78 4.99
C THR A 168 0.14 10.38 4.46
N LEU A 169 -0.90 9.63 4.06
CA LEU A 169 -0.75 8.28 3.53
C LEU A 169 -0.17 8.28 2.13
N ALA A 170 -0.53 9.25 1.27
CA ALA A 170 0.04 9.34 -0.06
C ALA A 170 1.56 9.55 -0.01
N HIS A 171 2.03 10.41 0.89
CA HIS A 171 3.45 10.57 1.18
C HIS A 171 4.07 9.29 1.75
N ALA A 172 3.40 8.63 2.71
CA ALA A 172 3.94 7.42 3.34
C ALA A 172 4.09 6.24 2.37
N TYR A 173 3.19 6.12 1.39
CA TYR A 173 3.18 5.04 0.41
C TYR A 173 3.85 5.38 -0.92
N ALA A 174 4.20 6.64 -1.17
CA ALA A 174 4.85 7.06 -2.42
C ALA A 174 6.06 6.19 -2.80
N PRO A 175 7.03 5.86 -1.91
CA PRO A 175 8.17 5.03 -2.29
C PRO A 175 7.77 3.64 -2.77
N PHE A 176 6.74 3.04 -2.16
CA PHE A 176 6.23 1.71 -2.54
C PHE A 176 5.54 1.70 -3.90
N ALA A 177 4.98 2.83 -4.34
CA ALA A 177 4.40 2.96 -5.67
C ALA A 177 5.45 3.33 -6.72
N ILE A 178 6.38 4.24 -6.40
CA ILE A 178 7.41 4.72 -7.33
C ILE A 178 8.31 3.58 -7.80
N LEU A 179 8.76 2.70 -6.90
CA LEU A 179 9.68 1.62 -7.24
C LEU A 179 9.14 0.64 -8.29
N PRO A 180 7.97 -0.01 -8.12
CA PRO A 180 7.44 -0.93 -9.11
C PRO A 180 7.06 -0.22 -10.43
N ILE A 181 6.56 1.02 -10.38
CA ILE A 181 6.29 1.81 -11.59
C ILE A 181 7.61 2.07 -12.34
N PHE A 182 8.65 2.50 -11.64
CA PHE A 182 9.98 2.71 -12.22
C PHE A 182 10.51 1.43 -12.88
N VAL A 183 10.44 0.29 -12.18
CA VAL A 183 10.89 -1.01 -12.71
C VAL A 183 10.09 -1.42 -13.95
N ALA A 184 8.78 -1.15 -13.98
CA ALA A 184 7.95 -1.42 -15.16
C ALA A 184 8.35 -0.52 -16.34
N LEU A 185 8.59 0.78 -16.10
CA LEU A 185 8.98 1.73 -17.13
C LEU A 185 10.41 1.48 -17.67
N GLU A 186 11.33 1.00 -16.84
CA GLU A 186 12.69 0.62 -17.27
C GLU A 186 12.70 -0.55 -18.27
N LYS A 187 11.69 -1.44 -18.20
CA LYS A 187 11.56 -2.57 -19.12
C LYS A 187 11.00 -2.18 -20.49
N VAL A 188 10.54 -0.94 -20.66
CA VAL A 188 10.03 -0.47 -21.96
C VAL A 188 11.20 -0.25 -22.90
N ASP A 189 11.22 -0.99 -24.00
CA ASP A 189 12.24 -0.83 -25.05
C ASP A 189 12.10 0.55 -25.70
N ARG A 190 13.21 1.30 -25.73
CA ARG A 190 13.23 2.65 -26.29
C ARG A 190 12.99 2.65 -27.80
N SER A 191 13.33 1.57 -28.50
CA SER A 191 13.07 1.44 -29.93
C SER A 191 11.58 1.46 -30.27
N LEU A 192 10.70 1.03 -29.36
CA LEU A 192 9.25 1.13 -29.54
C LEU A 192 8.77 2.59 -29.53
N LEU A 193 9.39 3.42 -28.69
CA LEU A 193 9.08 4.86 -28.61
C LEU A 193 9.61 5.61 -29.84
N GLU A 194 10.79 5.23 -30.34
CA GLU A 194 11.37 5.78 -31.57
C GLU A 194 10.52 5.41 -32.79
N ALA A 195 10.08 4.16 -32.90
CA ALA A 195 9.21 3.70 -33.98
C ALA A 195 7.84 4.40 -33.98
N GLY A 196 7.25 4.68 -32.81
CA GLY A 196 6.02 5.47 -32.70
C GLY A 196 6.21 6.89 -33.23
N GLN A 197 7.32 7.54 -32.87
CA GLN A 197 7.67 8.86 -33.36
C GLN A 197 7.91 8.88 -34.87
N ASP A 198 8.53 7.85 -35.43
CA ASP A 198 8.71 7.69 -36.89
C ASP A 198 7.37 7.54 -37.63
N LEU A 199 6.35 6.95 -36.98
CA LEU A 199 4.99 6.83 -37.52
C LEU A 199 4.13 8.10 -37.34
N GLY A 200 4.70 9.19 -36.82
CA GLY A 200 4.04 10.49 -36.67
C GLY A 200 3.43 10.74 -35.29
N GLU A 201 3.75 9.91 -34.30
CA GLU A 201 3.35 10.14 -32.92
C GLU A 201 4.17 11.29 -32.29
N SER A 202 3.50 12.18 -31.55
CA SER A 202 4.18 13.27 -30.85
C SER A 202 4.61 12.80 -29.46
N LYS A 203 5.63 13.41 -28.85
CA LYS A 203 6.15 13.03 -27.52
C LYS A 203 5.13 12.93 -26.36
N LEU A 204 3.91 13.41 -26.56
CA LEU A 204 2.82 13.41 -25.57
C LEU A 204 1.69 12.43 -25.89
N ARG A 205 1.65 11.90 -27.12
CA ARG A 205 0.72 10.86 -27.55
C ARG A 205 1.40 9.51 -27.44
#